data_AF-A0A8S2F821-F1
#
_entry.id   AF-A0A8S2F821-F1
#
_cell.length_a   1.000
_cell.length_b   1.000
_cell.length_c   1.000
_cell.angle_alpha   90.00
_cell.angle_beta   90.00
_cell.angle_gamma   90.00
#
_symmetry.space_group_name_H-M   'P 1'
#
loop_
_entity.id
_entity.type
_entity.pdbx_description
1 polymer ?
#
loop_
_entity_poly.entity_id
_entity_poly.type
_entity_poly.pdbx_seq_one_letter_code
_entity_poly.pdbx_strand_id
1 'polypeptide(L)'
;MGAVRWVVLRGMGVSEEMKHAVHGWKSMGAKGIFWDDAGFDYRVTRERQSQMLDFCHELNLACIMNAWNPDDVMGGSDTKMSSSDIYLLESFIISNNEYKSLEDWKSKSDKCSKYRQQLGVQMACLSSGSTPISSTFNKSDHFTQAWFGAAMYSFDFFQATDINYSATDNTVYFFPNISDDYGKKFESNEVEQGDAKQGNQYYRKTNSWTLSINGDGSTWGYGQFSQDQ
;
A
#
# COMPACT_ATOMS: atom_id res chain seq x y z
N MET A 1 7.89 -5.35 -15.32
CA MET A 1 8.05 -6.03 -14.01
C MET A 1 7.82 -7.52 -14.21
N GLY A 2 8.66 -8.39 -13.64
CA GLY A 2 8.46 -9.86 -13.68
C GLY A 2 7.37 -10.30 -12.69
N ALA A 3 6.92 -11.54 -12.78
CA ALA A 3 5.84 -12.04 -11.93
C ALA A 3 6.25 -12.11 -10.44
N VAL A 4 5.37 -11.61 -9.57
CA VAL A 4 5.37 -11.82 -8.10
C VAL A 4 4.29 -12.87 -7.79
N ARG A 5 4.52 -13.70 -6.77
CA ARG A 5 3.67 -14.87 -6.45
C ARG A 5 3.32 -14.93 -4.97
N TRP A 6 2.12 -15.41 -4.69
CA TRP A 6 1.48 -15.40 -3.37
C TRP A 6 1.94 -16.56 -2.49
N VAL A 7 2.32 -16.26 -1.25
CA VAL A 7 2.60 -17.24 -0.20
C VAL A 7 2.08 -16.67 1.12
N VAL A 8 1.37 -17.49 1.91
CA VAL A 8 0.81 -17.08 3.20
C VAL A 8 1.84 -17.30 4.32
N LEU A 9 2.08 -16.30 5.17
CA LEU A 9 3.11 -16.34 6.21
C LEU A 9 2.59 -16.81 7.59
N ARG A 10 1.57 -17.68 7.68
CA ARG A 10 0.95 -18.05 8.97
C ARG A 10 1.69 -19.09 9.83
N GLY A 11 1.66 -18.92 11.16
CA GLY A 11 2.09 -19.92 12.15
C GLY A 11 3.46 -19.67 12.81
N MET A 12 3.88 -20.59 13.68
CA MET A 12 5.16 -20.49 14.40
C MET A 12 6.31 -21.18 13.65
N GLY A 13 7.49 -20.52 13.60
CA GLY A 13 8.71 -21.05 12.98
C GLY A 13 8.68 -21.07 11.45
N VAL A 14 9.84 -21.24 10.82
CA VAL A 14 9.93 -21.48 9.37
C VAL A 14 9.85 -22.98 9.10
N SER A 15 8.96 -23.39 8.19
CA SER A 15 8.92 -24.77 7.72
C SER A 15 9.76 -24.93 6.44
N GLU A 16 10.36 -26.11 6.27
CA GLU A 16 11.06 -26.46 5.02
C GLU A 16 10.11 -26.43 3.81
N GLU A 17 8.81 -26.65 4.03
CA GLU A 17 7.78 -26.51 2.99
C GLU A 17 7.70 -25.08 2.44
N MET A 18 7.84 -24.05 3.28
CA MET A 18 7.84 -22.65 2.83
C MET A 18 9.06 -22.34 1.97
N LYS A 19 10.25 -22.76 2.41
CA LYS A 19 11.49 -22.59 1.63
C LYS A 19 11.40 -23.32 0.30
N HIS A 20 10.84 -24.54 0.31
CA HIS A 20 10.59 -25.31 -0.91
C HIS A 20 9.65 -24.56 -1.87
N ALA A 21 8.57 -23.96 -1.36
CA ALA A 21 7.66 -23.15 -2.17
C ALA A 21 8.37 -21.94 -2.80
N VAL A 22 9.16 -21.20 -2.01
CA VAL A 22 9.96 -20.06 -2.51
C VAL A 22 10.96 -20.50 -3.59
N HIS A 23 11.65 -21.63 -3.41
CA HIS A 23 12.52 -22.19 -4.45
C HIS A 23 11.76 -22.57 -5.73
N GLY A 24 10.58 -23.17 -5.58
CA GLY A 24 9.70 -23.47 -6.72
C GLY A 24 9.35 -22.20 -7.51
N TRP A 25 8.96 -21.13 -6.81
CA TRP A 25 8.69 -19.83 -7.44
C TRP A 25 9.92 -19.23 -8.12
N LYS A 26 11.09 -19.27 -7.47
CA LYS A 26 12.34 -18.82 -8.08
C LYS A 26 12.66 -19.56 -9.37
N SER A 27 12.47 -20.89 -9.36
CA SER A 27 12.75 -21.77 -10.50
C SER A 27 11.82 -21.50 -11.68
N MET A 28 10.61 -21.02 -11.42
CA MET A 28 9.67 -20.52 -12.43
C MET A 28 9.96 -19.09 -12.92
N GLY A 29 11.03 -18.46 -12.43
CA GLY A 29 11.45 -17.13 -12.86
C GLY A 29 10.82 -15.97 -12.08
N ALA A 30 10.17 -16.23 -10.94
CA ALA A 30 9.65 -15.18 -10.07
C ALA A 30 10.77 -14.20 -9.67
N LYS A 31 10.39 -12.93 -9.51
CA LYS A 31 11.31 -11.85 -9.08
C LYS A 31 11.09 -11.41 -7.64
N GLY A 32 10.01 -11.87 -7.03
CA GLY A 32 9.72 -11.64 -5.63
C GLY A 32 8.62 -12.55 -5.12
N ILE A 33 8.44 -12.52 -3.81
CA ILE A 33 7.41 -13.26 -3.07
C ILE A 33 6.49 -12.26 -2.39
N PHE A 34 5.19 -12.46 -2.53
CA PHE A 34 4.16 -11.76 -1.78
C PHE A 34 3.83 -12.58 -0.54
N TRP A 35 4.12 -12.03 0.64
CA TRP A 35 3.84 -12.60 1.94
C TRP A 35 2.55 -12.00 2.49
N ASP A 36 1.48 -12.79 2.38
CA ASP A 36 0.20 -12.45 2.99
C ASP A 36 0.20 -12.77 4.49
N ASP A 37 -0.62 -12.07 5.26
CA ASP A 37 -0.77 -12.27 6.71
C ASP A 37 0.56 -12.19 7.48
N ALA A 38 1.44 -11.26 7.10
CA ALA A 38 2.78 -11.17 7.67
C ALA A 38 2.82 -10.49 9.06
N GLY A 39 1.69 -9.96 9.53
CA GLY A 39 1.55 -9.27 10.82
C GLY A 39 1.58 -10.20 12.03
N PHE A 40 1.83 -9.64 13.21
CA PHE A 40 1.89 -10.41 14.46
C PHE A 40 0.51 -10.93 14.89
N ASP A 41 -0.56 -10.30 14.43
CA ASP A 41 -1.95 -10.72 14.62
C ASP A 41 -2.24 -12.11 14.04
N TYR A 42 -1.47 -12.54 13.03
CA TYR A 42 -1.52 -13.89 12.46
C TYR A 42 -0.55 -14.89 13.12
N ARG A 43 -0.04 -14.54 14.32
CA ARG A 43 0.95 -15.31 15.08
C ARG A 43 2.28 -15.48 14.35
N VAL A 44 2.59 -14.58 13.43
CA VAL A 44 3.91 -14.48 12.82
C VAL A 44 4.86 -13.86 13.82
N THR A 45 6.08 -14.37 13.91
CA THR A 45 7.13 -13.80 14.78
C THR A 45 8.15 -13.02 13.96
N ARG A 46 8.83 -12.06 14.58
CA ARG A 46 9.97 -11.36 13.97
C ARG A 46 11.07 -12.31 13.51
N GLU A 47 11.34 -13.36 14.29
CA GLU A 47 12.24 -14.46 13.92
C GLU A 47 11.83 -15.08 12.58
N ARG A 48 10.55 -15.45 12.42
CA ARG A 48 10.04 -16.06 11.19
C ARG A 48 10.10 -15.11 10.00
N GLN A 49 9.70 -13.84 10.19
CA GLN A 49 9.81 -12.81 9.15
C GLN A 49 11.28 -12.65 8.71
N SER A 50 12.20 -12.55 9.66
CA SER A 50 13.63 -12.35 9.39
C SER A 50 14.21 -13.54 8.62
N GLN A 51 13.96 -14.76 9.08
CA GLN A 51 14.43 -15.98 8.42
C GLN A 51 13.92 -16.09 6.98
N MET A 52 12.66 -15.72 6.71
CA MET A 52 12.10 -15.77 5.35
C MET A 52 12.56 -14.62 4.46
N LEU A 53 12.71 -13.42 5.01
CA LEU A 53 13.28 -12.27 4.30
C LEU A 53 14.72 -12.55 3.89
N ASP A 54 15.57 -12.97 4.84
CA ASP A 54 16.96 -13.34 4.59
C ASP A 54 17.03 -14.43 3.50
N PHE A 55 16.21 -15.48 3.60
CA PHE A 55 16.16 -16.55 2.60
C PHE A 55 15.72 -16.05 1.20
N CYS A 56 14.73 -15.17 1.11
CA CYS A 56 14.34 -14.57 -0.15
C CYS A 56 15.44 -13.67 -0.73
N HIS A 57 16.10 -12.86 0.10
CA HIS A 57 17.19 -11.97 -0.30
C HIS A 57 18.42 -12.74 -0.77
N GLU A 58 18.80 -13.83 -0.10
CA GLU A 58 19.86 -14.76 -0.55
C GLU A 58 19.59 -15.30 -1.96
N LEU A 59 18.31 -15.51 -2.29
CA LEU A 59 17.86 -15.93 -3.62
C LEU A 59 17.65 -14.77 -4.61
N ASN A 60 18.02 -13.54 -4.25
CA ASN A 60 17.77 -12.33 -5.03
C ASN A 60 16.29 -12.19 -5.43
N LEU A 61 15.40 -12.37 -4.46
CA LEU A 61 13.96 -12.14 -4.58
C LEU A 61 13.58 -10.94 -3.70
N ALA A 62 12.82 -10.00 -4.27
CA ALA A 62 12.15 -8.97 -3.48
C ALA A 62 11.02 -9.57 -2.64
N CYS A 63 10.67 -8.95 -1.52
CA CYS A 63 9.51 -9.32 -0.74
C CYS A 63 8.45 -8.21 -0.75
N ILE A 64 7.18 -8.60 -0.88
CA ILE A 64 6.05 -7.73 -0.60
C ILE A 64 5.40 -8.24 0.68
N MET A 65 5.34 -7.41 1.72
CA MET A 65 4.79 -7.79 3.03
C MET A 65 3.43 -7.14 3.22
N ASN A 66 2.37 -7.93 3.38
CA ASN A 66 1.04 -7.45 3.78
C ASN A 66 0.84 -7.67 5.28
N ALA A 67 0.53 -6.59 6.00
CA ALA A 67 0.16 -6.65 7.40
C ALA A 67 -0.78 -5.48 7.74
N TRP A 68 -1.68 -5.67 8.71
CA TRP A 68 -2.57 -4.61 9.17
C TRP A 68 -1.82 -3.42 9.78
N ASN A 69 -0.84 -3.71 10.64
CA ASN A 69 0.00 -2.73 11.32
C ASN A 69 1.40 -2.68 10.67
N PRO A 70 1.86 -1.52 10.16
CA PRO A 70 3.20 -1.36 9.60
C PRO A 70 4.32 -1.72 10.58
N ASP A 71 4.11 -1.49 11.88
CA ASP A 71 5.12 -1.75 12.92
C ASP A 71 5.45 -3.25 13.05
N ASP A 72 4.50 -4.13 12.71
CA ASP A 72 4.69 -5.58 12.83
C ASP A 72 5.73 -6.12 11.85
N VAL A 73 5.93 -5.45 10.71
CA VAL A 73 6.85 -5.90 9.66
C VAL A 73 8.06 -4.97 9.48
N MET A 74 7.88 -3.66 9.65
CA MET A 74 8.95 -2.67 9.48
C MET A 74 9.49 -2.11 10.81
N GLY A 75 8.81 -2.31 11.92
CA GLY A 75 9.22 -1.78 13.22
C GLY A 75 10.39 -2.52 13.86
N GLY A 76 11.21 -1.80 14.62
CA GLY A 76 12.35 -2.37 15.35
C GLY A 76 13.64 -2.44 14.53
N SER A 77 14.78 -2.46 15.22
CA SER A 77 16.11 -2.51 14.60
C SER A 77 16.47 -3.86 14.00
N ASP A 78 15.65 -4.88 14.24
CA ASP A 78 15.85 -6.27 13.81
C ASP A 78 15.03 -6.63 12.56
N THR A 79 14.22 -5.72 12.02
CA THR A 79 13.60 -5.93 10.72
C THR A 79 14.65 -6.15 9.63
N LYS A 80 14.33 -7.05 8.70
CA LYS A 80 15.15 -7.34 7.52
C LYS A 80 14.63 -6.67 6.25
N MET A 81 13.52 -5.95 6.32
CA MET A 81 12.99 -5.22 5.17
C MET A 81 13.97 -4.13 4.73
N SER A 82 14.16 -3.98 3.43
CA SER A 82 15.08 -3.01 2.85
C SER A 82 14.49 -2.33 1.60
N SER A 83 15.31 -1.56 0.89
CA SER A 83 14.93 -0.90 -0.36
C SER A 83 14.62 -1.85 -1.52
N SER A 84 14.89 -3.15 -1.39
CA SER A 84 14.43 -4.15 -2.35
C SER A 84 12.98 -4.59 -2.14
N ASP A 85 12.38 -4.22 -1.01
CA ASP A 85 11.09 -4.75 -0.56
C ASP A 85 9.99 -3.71 -0.65
N ILE A 86 8.75 -4.21 -0.59
CA ILE A 86 7.53 -3.42 -0.65
C ILE A 86 6.69 -3.74 0.59
N TYR A 87 6.12 -2.73 1.23
CA TYR A 87 5.01 -2.90 2.15
C TYR A 87 3.69 -2.64 1.42
N LEU A 88 2.72 -3.55 1.58
CA LEU A 88 1.38 -3.40 1.02
C LEU A 88 0.44 -2.78 2.07
N LEU A 89 -0.02 -1.57 1.80
CA LEU A 89 -1.04 -0.87 2.55
C LEU A 89 -2.42 -1.31 2.04
N GLU A 90 -3.00 -2.30 2.70
CA GLU A 90 -4.32 -2.84 2.38
C GLU A 90 -5.18 -3.02 3.66
N SER A 91 -6.47 -2.68 3.65
CA SER A 91 -7.06 -1.73 2.69
C SER A 91 -6.48 -0.33 2.93
N PHE A 92 -6.34 0.48 1.86
CA PHE A 92 -5.86 1.85 1.97
C PHE A 92 -6.96 2.81 2.45
N ILE A 93 -7.40 3.77 1.62
CA ILE A 93 -8.45 4.75 2.00
C ILE A 93 -9.87 4.18 1.76
N ILE A 94 -10.01 3.27 0.80
CA ILE A 94 -11.31 2.71 0.40
C ILE A 94 -11.27 1.21 0.55
N SER A 95 -12.32 0.63 1.15
CA SER A 95 -12.49 -0.82 1.22
C SER A 95 -13.94 -1.19 0.96
N ASN A 96 -14.16 -2.21 0.12
CA ASN A 96 -15.48 -2.69 -0.25
C ASN A 96 -16.43 -1.58 -0.73
N ASN A 97 -15.93 -0.62 -1.52
CA ASN A 97 -16.69 0.54 -1.99
C ASN A 97 -17.24 1.42 -0.84
N GLU A 98 -16.52 1.49 0.27
CA GLU A 98 -16.83 2.36 1.40
C GLU A 98 -15.61 3.23 1.76
N TYR A 99 -15.88 4.47 2.13
CA TYR A 99 -14.89 5.36 2.73
C TYR A 99 -14.45 4.83 4.09
N LYS A 100 -13.16 4.99 4.38
CA LYS A 100 -12.58 4.69 5.70
C LYS A 100 -12.10 5.97 6.38
N SER A 101 -11.85 5.86 7.68
CA SER A 101 -11.38 6.95 8.52
C SER A 101 -10.15 7.61 7.93
N LEU A 102 -10.25 8.91 7.63
CA LEU A 102 -9.10 9.68 7.14
C LEU A 102 -8.05 9.89 8.24
N GLU A 103 -8.44 9.86 9.52
CA GLU A 103 -7.49 9.90 10.64
C GLU A 103 -6.65 8.62 10.71
N ASP A 104 -7.28 7.45 10.59
CA ASP A 104 -6.58 6.16 10.59
C ASP A 104 -5.66 6.04 9.37
N TRP A 105 -6.16 6.44 8.20
CA TRP A 105 -5.36 6.53 6.98
C TRP A 105 -4.12 7.42 7.18
N LYS A 106 -4.31 8.64 7.71
CA LYS A 106 -3.24 9.60 7.96
C LYS A 106 -2.19 9.01 8.89
N SER A 107 -2.64 8.45 10.02
CA SER A 107 -1.77 7.83 11.02
C SER A 107 -0.96 6.67 10.45
N LYS A 108 -1.60 5.75 9.71
CA LYS A 108 -0.92 4.63 9.04
C LYS A 108 0.06 5.12 7.97
N SER A 109 -0.33 6.10 7.16
CA SER A 109 0.49 6.63 6.07
C SER A 109 1.69 7.43 6.58
N ASP A 110 1.56 8.18 7.68
CA ASP A 110 2.67 8.85 8.35
C ASP A 110 3.71 7.85 8.85
N LYS A 111 3.26 6.74 9.46
CA LYS A 111 4.17 5.65 9.87
C LYS A 111 4.88 5.05 8.66
N CYS A 112 4.14 4.71 7.61
CA CYS A 112 4.73 4.17 6.37
C CYS A 112 5.74 5.14 5.73
N SER A 113 5.45 6.44 5.70
CA SER A 113 6.38 7.47 5.20
C SER A 113 7.68 7.50 6.01
N LYS A 114 7.59 7.38 7.34
CA LYS A 114 8.78 7.30 8.21
C LYS A 114 9.59 6.04 7.92
N TYR A 115 8.96 4.88 7.81
CA TYR A 115 9.68 3.63 7.47
C TYR A 115 10.29 3.66 6.08
N ARG A 116 9.60 4.23 5.08
CA ARG A 116 10.16 4.45 3.74
C ARG A 116 11.44 5.29 3.80
N GLN A 117 11.44 6.37 4.57
CA GLN A 117 12.62 7.22 4.75
C GLN A 117 13.76 6.51 5.50
N GLN A 118 13.43 5.67 6.49
CA GLN A 118 14.42 4.97 7.32
C GLN A 118 15.04 3.74 6.64
N LEU A 119 14.22 2.94 5.97
CA LEU A 119 14.59 1.62 5.43
C LEU A 119 14.76 1.62 3.90
N GLY A 120 14.25 2.66 3.22
CA GLY A 120 14.18 2.70 1.76
C GLY A 120 13.10 1.80 1.16
N VAL A 121 12.33 1.08 1.99
CA VAL A 121 11.25 0.18 1.58
C VAL A 121 10.19 0.93 0.78
N GLN A 122 9.74 0.32 -0.32
CA GLN A 122 8.74 0.89 -1.21
C GLN A 122 7.32 0.67 -0.66
N MET A 123 6.37 1.49 -1.09
CA MET A 123 4.98 1.46 -0.63
C MET A 123 4.03 1.14 -1.78
N ALA A 124 3.24 0.09 -1.62
CA ALA A 124 2.12 -0.21 -2.51
C ALA A 124 0.81 0.04 -1.77
N CYS A 125 -0.11 0.80 -2.37
CA CYS A 125 -1.42 1.08 -1.84
C CYS A 125 -2.49 0.33 -2.63
N LEU A 126 -3.35 -0.40 -1.94
CA LEU A 126 -4.46 -1.11 -2.57
C LEU A 126 -5.78 -0.74 -1.88
N SER A 127 -6.66 -0.13 -2.65
CA SER A 127 -8.06 0.11 -2.27
C SER A 127 -8.96 -0.96 -2.87
N SER A 128 -10.16 -1.15 -2.34
CA SER A 128 -11.13 -2.09 -2.92
C SER A 128 -12.54 -1.53 -3.13
N GLY A 129 -13.12 -1.90 -4.27
CA GLY A 129 -14.53 -1.71 -4.59
C GLY A 129 -15.39 -2.92 -4.19
N SER A 130 -16.66 -2.89 -4.58
CA SER A 130 -17.59 -4.02 -4.44
C SER A 130 -17.14 -5.21 -5.29
N THR A 131 -17.73 -6.39 -5.06
CA THR A 131 -17.58 -7.54 -5.96
C THR A 131 -18.84 -7.73 -6.83
N PRO A 132 -18.73 -7.75 -8.18
CA PRO A 132 -17.54 -7.38 -8.95
C PRO A 132 -17.29 -5.86 -8.89
N ILE A 133 -16.04 -5.46 -9.09
CA ILE A 133 -15.68 -4.04 -9.23
C ILE A 133 -16.05 -3.58 -10.65
N SER A 134 -16.53 -2.34 -10.79
CA SER A 134 -16.80 -1.76 -12.10
C SER A 134 -15.51 -1.51 -12.88
N SER A 135 -15.50 -1.80 -14.18
CA SER A 135 -14.40 -1.43 -15.10
C SER A 135 -14.18 0.08 -15.23
N THR A 136 -15.13 0.89 -14.74
CA THR A 136 -15.07 2.35 -14.69
C THR A 136 -14.89 2.90 -13.27
N PHE A 137 -14.50 2.06 -12.30
CA PHE A 137 -14.30 2.49 -10.91
C PHE A 137 -13.32 3.66 -10.79
N ASN A 138 -12.35 3.77 -11.71
CA ASN A 138 -11.43 4.90 -11.79
C ASN A 138 -12.06 6.27 -12.06
N LYS A 139 -13.35 6.32 -12.40
CA LYS A 139 -14.14 7.55 -12.56
C LYS A 139 -14.93 7.94 -11.30
N SER A 140 -14.81 7.16 -10.23
CA SER A 140 -15.52 7.39 -8.98
C SER A 140 -14.74 8.29 -8.02
N ASP A 141 -15.46 8.96 -7.14
CA ASP A 141 -14.88 9.77 -6.06
C ASP A 141 -14.04 8.92 -5.08
N HIS A 142 -14.43 7.67 -4.85
CA HIS A 142 -13.64 6.71 -4.07
C HIS A 142 -12.25 6.51 -4.68
N PHE A 143 -12.17 6.27 -5.99
CA PHE A 143 -10.87 6.10 -6.65
C PHE A 143 -10.05 7.38 -6.63
N THR A 144 -10.66 8.54 -6.87
CA THR A 144 -9.92 9.81 -6.82
C THR A 144 -9.38 10.08 -5.41
N GLN A 145 -10.17 9.88 -4.37
CA GLN A 145 -9.72 10.07 -2.99
C GLN A 145 -8.53 9.16 -2.66
N ALA A 146 -8.62 7.88 -3.02
CA ALA A 146 -7.57 6.90 -2.78
C ALA A 146 -6.28 7.22 -3.54
N TRP A 147 -6.40 7.58 -4.83
CA TRP A 147 -5.25 7.93 -5.66
C TRP A 147 -4.53 9.17 -5.12
N PHE A 148 -5.27 10.21 -4.77
CA PHE A 148 -4.70 11.44 -4.19
C PHE A 148 -4.03 11.18 -2.85
N GLY A 149 -4.60 10.32 -2.00
CA GLY A 149 -3.95 9.92 -0.76
C GLY A 149 -2.59 9.25 -0.99
N ALA A 150 -2.46 8.38 -1.99
CA ALA A 150 -1.18 7.77 -2.33
C ALA A 150 -0.19 8.79 -2.91
N ALA A 151 -0.66 9.66 -3.82
CA ALA A 151 0.15 10.71 -4.44
C ALA A 151 0.69 11.71 -3.40
N MET A 152 -0.14 12.13 -2.44
CA MET A 152 0.23 13.05 -1.36
C MET A 152 1.37 12.51 -0.48
N TYR A 153 1.57 11.20 -0.39
CA TYR A 153 2.71 10.61 0.32
C TYR A 153 3.89 10.23 -0.58
N SER A 154 3.76 10.41 -1.88
CA SER A 154 4.72 9.90 -2.88
C SER A 154 4.94 8.39 -2.74
N PHE A 155 3.87 7.64 -2.41
CA PHE A 155 3.93 6.18 -2.37
C PHE A 155 4.07 5.61 -3.78
N ASP A 156 4.84 4.54 -3.89
CA ASP A 156 5.45 4.10 -5.15
C ASP A 156 4.43 3.46 -6.11
N PHE A 157 3.38 2.81 -5.57
CA PHE A 157 2.36 2.13 -6.36
C PHE A 157 0.96 2.35 -5.80
N PHE A 158 -0.02 2.46 -6.69
CA PHE A 158 -1.44 2.49 -6.33
C PHE A 158 -2.29 1.73 -7.34
N GLN A 159 -3.23 0.93 -6.85
CA GLN A 159 -4.31 0.32 -7.64
C GLN A 159 -5.59 0.17 -6.80
N ALA A 160 -6.66 -0.21 -7.48
CA ALA A 160 -7.89 -0.69 -6.86
C ALA A 160 -8.31 -2.03 -7.46
N THR A 161 -8.98 -2.87 -6.66
CA THR A 161 -9.53 -4.17 -7.08
C THR A 161 -10.88 -4.43 -6.43
N ASP A 162 -11.59 -5.49 -6.77
CA ASP A 162 -12.75 -5.92 -5.96
C ASP A 162 -12.32 -6.47 -4.59
N ILE A 163 -13.21 -6.45 -3.60
CA ILE A 163 -12.91 -6.91 -2.23
C ILE A 163 -12.54 -8.41 -2.14
N ASN A 164 -12.83 -9.21 -3.17
CA ASN A 164 -12.42 -10.61 -3.24
C ASN A 164 -11.12 -10.81 -4.04
N TYR A 165 -10.44 -9.73 -4.45
CA TYR A 165 -9.16 -9.77 -5.17
C TYR A 165 -9.22 -10.68 -6.41
N SER A 166 -10.36 -10.65 -7.10
CA SER A 166 -10.67 -11.43 -8.29
C SER A 166 -10.67 -12.96 -8.08
N ALA A 167 -10.68 -13.42 -6.83
CA ALA A 167 -10.70 -14.85 -6.49
C ALA A 167 -11.98 -15.55 -6.97
N THR A 168 -13.06 -14.80 -7.25
CA THR A 168 -14.36 -15.35 -7.64
C THR A 168 -14.65 -15.31 -9.14
N ASP A 169 -13.93 -14.50 -9.93
CA ASP A 169 -14.25 -14.27 -11.35
C ASP A 169 -13.03 -14.16 -12.28
N ASN A 170 -11.81 -14.22 -11.75
CA ASN A 170 -10.55 -14.05 -12.49
C ASN A 170 -10.46 -12.74 -13.30
N THR A 171 -11.19 -11.69 -12.92
CA THR A 171 -11.22 -10.42 -13.64
C THR A 171 -10.50 -9.33 -12.85
N VAL A 172 -9.32 -8.93 -13.33
CA VAL A 172 -8.56 -7.79 -12.78
C VAL A 172 -8.60 -6.65 -13.80
N TYR A 173 -9.06 -5.47 -13.39
CA TYR A 173 -8.91 -4.25 -14.17
C TYR A 173 -7.63 -3.52 -13.80
N PHE A 174 -6.96 -2.97 -14.81
CA PHE A 174 -5.88 -2.01 -14.59
C PHE A 174 -6.45 -0.60 -14.71
N PHE A 175 -6.33 0.19 -13.64
CA PHE A 175 -6.78 1.56 -13.62
C PHE A 175 -5.59 2.52 -13.81
N PRO A 176 -5.59 3.36 -14.85
CA PRO A 176 -4.49 4.30 -15.07
C PRO A 176 -4.40 5.33 -13.94
N ASN A 177 -3.19 5.86 -13.72
CA ASN A 177 -2.99 7.01 -12.83
C ASN A 177 -3.87 8.19 -13.28
N ILE A 178 -4.36 8.95 -12.31
CA ILE A 178 -5.13 10.18 -12.59
C ILE A 178 -4.22 11.23 -13.23
N SER A 179 -2.99 11.37 -12.72
CA SER A 179 -1.96 12.22 -13.31
C SER A 179 -0.57 11.65 -13.05
N ASP A 180 0.32 11.75 -14.02
CA ASP A 180 1.75 11.49 -13.83
C ASP A 180 2.55 12.78 -13.56
N ASP A 181 1.88 13.95 -13.61
CA ASP A 181 2.47 15.25 -13.32
C ASP A 181 1.60 16.01 -12.32
N TYR A 182 2.10 16.09 -11.10
CA TYR A 182 1.53 16.90 -10.03
C TYR A 182 2.60 17.75 -9.35
N GLY A 183 3.65 18.11 -10.11
CA GLY A 183 4.81 18.85 -9.62
C GLY A 183 6.07 17.97 -9.51
N LYS A 184 7.22 18.65 -9.42
CA LYS A 184 8.55 18.02 -9.38
C LYS A 184 9.10 17.83 -7.96
N LYS A 185 8.55 18.56 -6.99
CA LYS A 185 8.94 18.49 -5.58
C LYS A 185 7.77 18.88 -4.68
N PHE A 186 7.67 18.21 -3.54
CA PHE A 186 6.81 18.64 -2.45
C PHE A 186 7.46 19.80 -1.68
N GLU A 187 6.64 20.72 -1.19
CA GLU A 187 7.08 21.89 -0.43
C GLU A 187 7.32 21.55 1.05
N SER A 188 6.64 20.52 1.56
CA SER A 188 6.81 19.96 2.89
C SER A 188 6.92 18.44 2.84
N ASN A 189 7.50 17.82 3.87
CA ASN A 189 7.58 16.35 3.98
C ASN A 189 6.30 15.71 4.52
N GLU A 190 5.37 16.53 5.02
CA GLU A 190 4.21 16.09 5.76
C GLU A 190 2.94 16.39 4.99
N VAL A 191 1.96 15.51 5.12
CA VAL A 191 0.58 15.83 4.75
C VAL A 191 0.00 16.69 5.88
N GLU A 192 -0.52 17.86 5.52
CA GLU A 192 -1.07 18.85 6.44
C GLU A 192 -2.58 18.67 6.58
N GLN A 193 -3.13 19.02 7.75
CA GLN A 193 -4.57 19.02 7.98
C GLN A 193 -5.15 20.38 7.57
N GLY A 194 -6.20 20.37 6.74
CA GLY A 194 -6.94 21.57 6.35
C GLY A 194 -7.99 21.99 7.38
N ASP A 195 -8.64 23.13 7.14
CA ASP A 195 -9.78 23.58 7.94
C ASP A 195 -11.00 22.69 7.64
N ALA A 196 -11.42 21.91 8.64
CA ALA A 196 -12.59 21.03 8.56
C ALA A 196 -13.88 21.78 8.16
N LYS A 197 -13.96 23.10 8.37
CA LYS A 197 -15.10 23.93 7.98
C LYS A 197 -15.13 24.30 6.50
N GLN A 198 -14.00 24.15 5.78
CA GLN A 198 -13.86 24.53 4.37
C GLN A 198 -13.77 23.33 3.41
N GLY A 199 -13.93 22.10 3.93
CA GLY A 199 -14.02 20.90 3.11
C GLY A 199 -12.69 20.18 2.81
N ASN A 200 -11.53 20.72 3.21
CA ASN A 200 -10.24 20.04 2.98
C ASN A 200 -9.87 19.14 4.17
N GLN A 201 -10.15 17.84 4.09
CA GLN A 201 -9.61 16.87 5.04
C GLN A 201 -8.28 16.34 4.51
N TYR A 202 -7.21 17.07 4.78
CA TYR A 202 -5.81 16.84 4.40
C TYR A 202 -5.38 17.32 3.00
N TYR A 203 -4.22 17.97 2.96
CA TYR A 203 -3.58 18.44 1.72
C TYR A 203 -2.05 18.34 1.79
N ARG A 204 -1.39 18.42 0.63
CA ARG A 204 0.05 18.60 0.54
C ARG A 204 0.40 19.37 -0.73
N LYS A 205 1.31 20.33 -0.60
CA LYS A 205 1.71 21.21 -1.71
C LYS A 205 2.92 20.67 -2.45
N THR A 206 2.89 20.86 -3.76
CA THR A 206 4.05 20.79 -4.63
C THR A 206 4.35 22.16 -5.20
N ASN A 207 5.48 22.28 -5.90
CA ASN A 207 5.85 23.51 -6.60
C ASN A 207 4.90 23.91 -7.75
N SER A 208 3.81 23.17 -7.98
CA SER A 208 2.88 23.39 -9.10
C SER A 208 1.41 23.26 -8.69
N TRP A 209 1.11 22.46 -7.66
CA TRP A 209 -0.26 22.12 -7.28
C TRP A 209 -0.37 21.92 -5.77
N THR A 210 -1.54 22.23 -5.24
CA THR A 210 -2.01 21.70 -3.96
C THR A 210 -2.81 20.43 -4.26
N LEU A 211 -2.36 19.30 -3.70
CA LEU A 211 -3.10 18.04 -3.72
C LEU A 211 -3.93 17.98 -2.45
N SER A 212 -5.23 17.69 -2.58
CA SER A 212 -6.13 17.56 -1.44
C SER A 212 -6.95 16.29 -1.56
N ILE A 213 -7.22 15.67 -0.41
CA ILE A 213 -8.39 14.81 -0.25
C ILE A 213 -9.45 15.59 0.54
N ASN A 214 -10.69 15.40 0.15
CA ASN A 214 -11.86 16.02 0.76
C ASN A 214 -12.78 14.87 1.17
N GLY A 215 -13.55 15.05 2.23
CA GLY A 215 -14.46 14.03 2.71
C GLY A 215 -14.69 14.15 4.20
N ASP A 216 -15.47 13.21 4.73
CA ASP A 216 -15.72 13.05 6.17
C ASP A 216 -15.14 11.74 6.73
N GLY A 217 -14.45 10.96 5.88
CA GLY A 217 -13.92 9.65 6.25
C GLY A 217 -14.99 8.59 6.54
N SER A 218 -16.22 8.77 6.05
CA SER A 218 -17.30 7.80 6.26
C SER A 218 -18.35 7.75 5.14
N THR A 219 -18.93 8.87 4.71
CA THR A 219 -20.06 8.90 3.78
C THR A 219 -19.76 9.54 2.44
N TRP A 220 -18.79 10.45 2.37
CA TRP A 220 -18.39 11.08 1.12
C TRP A 220 -16.90 11.45 1.12
N GLY A 221 -16.34 11.59 -0.08
CA GLY A 221 -15.02 12.16 -0.26
C GLY A 221 -14.44 11.96 -1.65
N TYR A 222 -13.53 12.84 -2.05
CA TYR A 222 -12.89 12.86 -3.37
C TYR A 222 -11.49 13.49 -3.29
N GLY A 223 -10.65 13.22 -4.29
CA GLY A 223 -9.35 13.87 -4.44
C GLY A 223 -9.37 14.98 -5.49
N GLN A 224 -8.58 16.05 -5.31
CA GLN A 224 -8.49 17.14 -6.29
C GLN A 224 -7.13 17.83 -6.31
N PHE A 225 -6.80 18.42 -7.48
CA PHE A 225 -5.76 19.42 -7.61
C PHE A 225 -6.35 20.82 -7.49
N SER A 226 -5.62 21.74 -6.87
CA SER A 226 -5.86 23.18 -6.96
C SER A 226 -4.55 23.93 -7.18
N GLN A 227 -4.65 25.13 -7.73
CA GLN A 227 -3.54 26.10 -7.72
C GLN A 227 -3.87 27.15 -6.68
N ASP A 228 -2.87 27.52 -5.89
CA ASP A 228 -3.00 28.68 -5.01
C ASP A 228 -3.23 29.92 -5.90
N GLN A 229 -4.32 30.66 -5.65
CA GLN A 229 -4.62 31.92 -6.33
C GLN A 229 -3.65 33.03 -5.92
#